data_AF-A0A355SXF7-F1
#
_entry.id   AF-A0A355SXF7-F1
#
_cell.length_a   1.000
_cell.length_b   1.000
_cell.length_c   1.000
_cell.angle_alpha   90.00
_cell.angle_beta   90.00
_cell.angle_gamma   90.00
#
_symmetry.space_group_name_H-M   'P 1'
#
loop_
_entity.id
_entity.type
_entity.pdbx_description
1 polymer ?
#
loop_
_entity_poly.entity_id
_entity_poly.type
_entity_poly.pdbx_seq_one_letter_code
_entity_poly.pdbx_strand_id
1 'polypeptide(L)'
;LLYVREYIGKNHEFRHAHRSFHQLESVFRCSLPNPDGIGPGTEHDKKQIGVEWIPLEQLDERRFLPDVIKPFFTANGFQPSCNYLGDVN
;
A
#
# COMPACT_ATOMS: atom_id res chain seq x y z
N LEU A 1 6.65 -7.25 -10.46
CA LEU A 1 5.74 -6.08 -10.39
C LEU A 1 4.36 -6.61 -10.04
N LEU A 2 3.71 -6.05 -9.03
CA LEU A 2 2.37 -6.44 -8.57
C LEU A 2 1.32 -5.49 -9.16
N TYR A 3 1.52 -4.18 -9.01
CA TYR A 3 0.75 -3.15 -9.70
C TYR A 3 1.53 -1.83 -9.73
N VAL A 4 1.10 -0.92 -10.59
CA VAL A 4 1.53 0.48 -10.66
C VAL A 4 0.31 1.37 -10.42
N ARG A 5 0.49 2.46 -9.67
CA ARG A 5 -0.54 3.50 -9.54
C ARG A 5 0.08 4.88 -9.61
N GLU A 6 -0.77 5.86 -9.88
CA GLU A 6 -0.47 7.27 -9.71
C GLU A 6 -1.18 7.78 -8.45
N TYR A 7 -0.55 8.69 -7.74
CA TYR A 7 -1.17 9.52 -6.72
C TYR A 7 -1.05 10.97 -7.17
N ILE A 8 -2.14 11.54 -7.68
CA ILE A 8 -2.24 12.94 -8.09
C ILE A 8 -2.89 13.70 -6.93
N GLY A 9 -2.08 14.36 -6.11
CA GLY A 9 -2.52 14.87 -4.81
C GLY A 9 -3.68 15.89 -4.88
N LYS A 10 -3.85 16.62 -5.98
CA LYS A 10 -5.02 17.51 -6.19
C LYS A 10 -6.36 16.77 -6.22
N ASN A 11 -6.38 15.47 -6.52
CA ASN A 11 -7.60 14.67 -6.70
C ASN A 11 -8.03 13.95 -5.41
N HIS A 12 -7.18 13.93 -4.37
CA HIS A 12 -7.39 13.12 -3.17
C HIS A 12 -7.57 13.95 -1.90
N GLU A 13 -7.83 13.26 -0.78
CA GLU A 13 -8.21 13.82 0.53
C GLU A 13 -7.23 14.89 1.06
N PHE A 14 -5.95 14.78 0.70
CA PHE A 14 -4.88 15.70 1.11
C PHE A 14 -4.61 16.84 0.12
N ARG A 15 -5.53 17.13 -0.81
CA ARG A 15 -5.37 18.14 -1.87
C ARG A 15 -4.86 19.51 -1.41
N HIS A 16 -5.16 19.93 -0.19
CA HIS A 16 -4.70 21.22 0.33
C HIS A 16 -3.18 21.24 0.56
N ALA A 17 -2.61 20.12 1.01
CA ALA A 17 -1.18 19.96 1.19
C ALA A 17 -0.48 19.45 -0.08
N HIS A 18 -1.15 18.61 -0.87
CA HIS A 18 -0.55 17.83 -1.97
C HIS A 18 -0.99 18.30 -3.36
N ARG A 19 -1.55 19.52 -3.52
CA ARG A 19 -2.11 19.99 -4.79
C ARG A 19 -1.16 19.88 -5.99
N SER A 20 0.12 20.17 -5.77
CA SER A 20 1.16 20.16 -6.82
C SER A 20 1.99 18.88 -6.80
N PHE A 21 1.54 17.86 -6.07
CA PHE A 21 2.25 16.60 -5.94
C PHE A 21 1.66 15.56 -6.88
N HIS A 22 2.54 14.91 -7.64
CA HIS A 22 2.21 13.76 -8.46
C HIS A 22 3.31 12.71 -8.26
N GLN A 23 2.92 11.52 -7.82
CA GLN A 23 3.81 10.40 -7.59
C GLN A 23 3.36 9.18 -8.38
N LEU A 24 4.31 8.50 -9.01
CA LEU A 24 4.13 7.18 -9.59
C LEU A 24 4.69 6.14 -8.62
N GLU A 25 3.91 5.12 -8.30
CA GLU A 25 4.31 4.08 -7.37
C GLU A 25 4.26 2.71 -8.02
N SER A 26 5.38 1.99 -7.94
CA SER A 26 5.52 0.61 -8.42
C SER A 26 5.64 -0.33 -7.24
N VAL A 27 4.67 -1.23 -7.08
CA VAL A 27 4.61 -2.18 -5.96
C VAL A 27 5.04 -3.55 -6.42
N PHE A 28 5.80 -4.27 -5.59
CA PHE A 28 6.34 -5.60 -5.91
C PHE A 28 5.93 -6.60 -4.83
N ARG A 29 5.68 -7.85 -5.24
CA ARG A 29 5.52 -8.98 -4.33
C ARG A 29 6.90 -9.55 -4.00
N CYS A 30 7.15 -9.81 -2.73
CA CYS A 30 8.33 -10.54 -2.27
C CYS A 30 7.91 -11.61 -1.25
N SER A 31 8.85 -12.51 -0.95
CA SER A 31 8.73 -13.45 0.16
C SER A 31 9.76 -13.06 1.21
N LEU A 32 9.37 -13.08 2.48
CA LEU A 32 10.29 -12.82 3.59
C LEU A 32 10.99 -14.13 4.00
N PRO A 33 12.33 -14.14 4.11
CA PRO A 33 13.05 -15.30 4.64
C PRO A 33 12.72 -15.60 6.11
N ASN A 34 12.41 -14.56 6.89
CA ASN A 34 11.96 -14.66 8.28
C ASN A 34 10.77 -13.73 8.50
N PRO A 35 9.52 -14.22 8.43
CA PRO A 35 8.33 -13.40 8.61
C PRO A 35 8.11 -12.95 10.07
N ASP A 36 8.67 -13.66 11.06
CA ASP A 36 8.47 -13.36 12.47
C ASP A 36 9.44 -12.30 13.01
N GLY A 37 10.46 -11.92 12.21
CA GLY A 37 11.49 -10.97 12.60
C GLY A 37 11.44 -9.66 11.82
N ILE A 38 11.49 -8.53 12.53
CA ILE A 38 11.83 -7.24 11.93
C ILE A 38 13.36 -7.21 11.74
N GLY A 39 13.82 -6.96 10.50
CA GLY A 39 15.24 -6.86 10.19
C GLY A 39 15.94 -5.71 10.93
N PRO A 40 17.29 -5.65 10.92
CA PRO A 40 18.09 -4.68 11.66
C PRO A 40 18.12 -3.30 10.98
N GLY A 41 16.97 -2.83 10.48
CA GLY A 41 16.83 -1.60 9.70
C GLY A 41 17.66 -0.45 10.29
N THR A 42 18.38 0.27 9.43
CA THR A 42 19.30 1.32 9.88
C THR A 42 18.56 2.61 10.21
N GLU A 43 17.35 2.80 9.67
CA GLU A 43 16.55 4.01 9.80
C GLU A 43 15.05 3.65 9.82
N HIS A 44 14.25 4.45 10.51
CA HIS A 44 12.78 4.36 10.51
C HIS A 44 12.17 5.58 9.83
N ASP A 45 11.00 5.39 9.23
CA ASP A 45 10.21 6.53 8.76
C ASP A 45 9.80 7.42 9.95
N LYS A 46 9.82 8.74 9.74
CA LYS A 46 9.55 9.75 10.78
C LYS A 46 8.22 9.56 11.53
N LYS A 47 7.25 8.88 10.92
CA LYS A 47 5.91 8.64 11.47
C LYS A 47 5.62 7.15 11.73
N GLN A 48 6.58 6.25 11.54
CA GLN A 48 6.41 4.83 11.83
C GLN A 48 6.46 4.59 13.34
N ILE A 49 5.49 3.86 13.87
CA ILE A 49 5.39 3.53 15.31
C ILE A 49 5.54 2.03 15.60
N GLY A 50 5.47 1.18 14.59
CA GLY A 50 5.54 -0.27 14.74
C GLY A 50 5.27 -1.01 13.43
N VAL A 51 5.29 -2.35 13.52
CA VAL A 51 4.96 -3.28 12.44
C VAL A 51 4.04 -4.35 13.02
N GLU A 52 3.01 -4.74 12.27
CA GLU A 52 2.09 -5.82 12.63
C GLU A 52 1.75 -6.68 11.41
N TRP A 53 1.52 -7.97 11.64
CA TRP A 53 0.84 -8.82 10.68
C TRP A 53 -0.68 -8.67 10.86
N ILE A 54 -1.38 -8.38 9.78
CA ILE A 54 -2.83 -8.18 9.79
C ILE A 54 -3.50 -9.39 9.13
N PRO A 55 -4.45 -10.07 9.80
CA PRO A 55 -5.27 -11.10 9.16
C PRO A 55 -6.06 -10.50 8.00
N LEU A 56 -6.14 -11.18 6.86
CA LEU A 56 -6.79 -10.64 5.65
C LEU A 56 -8.27 -10.32 5.89
N GLU A 57 -8.94 -11.12 6.72
CA GLU A 57 -10.33 -10.93 7.15
C GLU A 57 -10.56 -9.65 7.95
N GLN A 58 -9.50 -9.06 8.54
CA GLN A 58 -9.59 -7.78 9.26
C GLN A 58 -9.24 -6.59 8.37
N LEU A 59 -8.79 -6.80 7.13
CA LEU A 59 -8.25 -5.73 6.28
C LEU A 59 -9.29 -4.63 6.00
N ASP A 60 -10.57 -5.01 5.82
CA ASP A 60 -11.66 -4.07 5.55
C ASP A 60 -11.92 -3.11 6.71
N GLU A 61 -11.67 -3.56 7.95
CA GLU A 61 -11.84 -2.77 9.18
C GLU A 61 -10.66 -1.82 9.44
N ARG A 62 -9.54 -2.00 8.74
CA ARG A 62 -8.33 -1.20 8.92
C ARG A 62 -8.29 -0.02 7.95
N ARG A 63 -7.71 1.09 8.40
CA ARG A 63 -7.32 2.18 7.53
C ARG A 63 -6.08 1.76 6.74
N PHE A 64 -6.29 1.26 5.53
CA PHE A 64 -5.25 0.77 4.64
C PHE A 64 -5.33 1.52 3.30
N LEU A 65 -4.19 2.00 2.81
CA LEU A 65 -4.12 2.79 1.58
C LEU A 65 -3.22 2.10 0.53
N PRO A 66 -3.59 2.13 -0.76
CA PRO A 66 -4.84 2.71 -1.25
C PRO A 66 -6.07 1.84 -0.96
N ASP A 67 -7.21 2.45 -0.64
CA ASP A 67 -8.39 1.68 -0.19
C ASP A 67 -8.93 0.75 -1.30
N VAL A 68 -8.81 1.20 -2.56
CA VAL A 68 -9.27 0.46 -3.76
C VAL A 68 -8.63 -0.91 -3.94
N ILE A 69 -7.49 -1.20 -3.29
CA ILE A 69 -6.82 -2.50 -3.45
C ILE A 69 -7.27 -3.55 -2.44
N LYS A 70 -8.05 -3.17 -1.41
CA LYS A 70 -8.56 -4.13 -0.42
C LYS A 70 -9.32 -5.30 -1.07
N PRO A 71 -10.23 -5.09 -2.04
CA PRO A 71 -10.96 -6.19 -2.68
C PRO A 71 -10.07 -7.12 -3.52
N PHE A 72 -8.83 -6.72 -3.83
CA PHE A 72 -7.90 -7.57 -4.57
C PHE A 72 -7.25 -8.64 -3.69
N PHE A 73 -7.33 -8.53 -2.36
CA PHE A 73 -6.87 -9.57 -1.45
C PHE A 73 -7.95 -10.67 -1.33
N THR A 74 -7.65 -11.83 -1.90
CA THR A 74 -8.53 -13.00 -1.88
C THR A 74 -7.92 -14.14 -1.08
N ALA A 75 -8.69 -15.20 -0.83
CA ALA A 75 -8.16 -16.44 -0.24
C ALA A 75 -7.02 -17.08 -1.05
N ASN A 76 -6.95 -16.80 -2.36
CA ASN A 76 -5.91 -17.28 -3.26
C ASN A 76 -4.75 -16.27 -3.43
N GLY A 77 -4.71 -15.23 -2.58
CA GLY A 77 -3.74 -14.15 -2.62
C GLY A 77 -4.24 -12.91 -3.35
N PHE A 78 -3.30 -12.02 -3.72
CA PHE A 78 -3.61 -10.74 -4.34
C PHE A 78 -3.87 -10.89 -5.86
N GLN A 79 -5.08 -10.53 -6.30
CA GLN A 79 -5.62 -10.68 -7.66
C GLN A 79 -6.23 -9.37 -8.18
N PRO A 80 -5.41 -8.45 -8.73
CA PRO A 80 -5.93 -7.24 -9.35
C PRO A 80 -6.48 -7.56 -10.75
N SER A 81 -7.47 -6.79 -11.21
CA SER A 81 -7.98 -6.90 -12.58
C SER A 81 -7.03 -6.32 -13.64
N CYS A 82 -6.12 -5.42 -13.23
CA CYS A 82 -5.10 -4.80 -14.05
C CYS A 82 -3.87 -4.47 -13.22
N ASN A 83 -2.69 -4.49 -13.83
CA ASN A 83 -1.42 -4.12 -13.18
C ASN A 83 -1.14 -2.61 -13.20
N TYR A 84 -2.03 -1.80 -13.79
CA TYR A 84 -1.99 -0.33 -13.71
C TYR A 84 -3.36 0.17 -13.25
N LEU A 85 -3.37 0.86 -12.11
CA LEU A 85 -4.59 1.30 -11.43
C LEU A 85 -4.97 2.75 -11.74
N GLY A 86 -4.11 3.50 -12.44
CA GLY A 86 -4.30 4.93 -12.66
C GLY A 86 -4.19 5.74 -11.37
N ASP A 87 -4.85 6.89 -11.33
CA ASP A 87 -4.87 7.80 -10.18
C ASP A 87 -5.79 7.32 -9.07
N VAL A 88 -5.21 6.89 -7.95
CA VAL A 88 -5.88 6.05 -6.96
C VAL A 88 -5.23 6.25 -5.57
N ASN A 89 -6.06 6.41 -4.53
CA ASN A 89 -5.66 6.56 -3.12
C ASN A 89 -6.55 5.74 -2.19
#